data_AF-A0A7T0C503-F1
#
_entry.id   AF-A0A7T0C503-F1
#
_cell.length_a   1.000
_cell.length_b   1.000
_cell.length_c   1.000
_cell.angle_alpha   90.00
_cell.angle_beta   90.00
_cell.angle_gamma   90.00
#
_symmetry.space_group_name_H-M   'P 1'
#
loop_
_entity.id
_entity.type
_entity.pdbx_description
1 polymer ?
#
loop_
_entity_poly.entity_id
_entity_poly.type
_entity_poly.pdbx_seq_one_letter_code
_entity_poly.pdbx_strand_id
1 'polypeptide(L)'
;MNKRQRLTFLKVLSIVAWADGEATQAELNLLKTFFQKFSLEDKEFNELKTFMEAPTPPEMRDALVKELTRKFSSQEDREELLAALKEMAEADGVVDEAEASLLESIRAQVEGKSESPETLKTISSMFKQFFAAAGGDSGRDLEQYFKRQLYQKLELKMTGRNVVIDWKDERFYLVCLLGALIASAAHVDGSFDDSEKKVLRSLFKEKLSFAEGELDIFLDVVDEQAKDGFDFYEVVTEVNRLVSMDDRIKLMDCFFEVACADGELAHEETEEIRRITKAMLVPHADFIETKMKFLTRLREQ
;
A
#
# COMPACT_ATOMS: atom_id res chain seq x y z
N MET A 1 -0.04 -11.45 23.82
CA MET A 1 0.03 -12.03 22.46
C MET A 1 1.44 -12.03 21.92
N ASN A 2 1.93 -13.20 21.51
CA ASN A 2 3.18 -13.38 20.78
C ASN A 2 3.05 -12.99 19.30
N LYS A 3 4.18 -12.66 18.64
CA LYS A 3 4.25 -12.24 17.22
C LYS A 3 3.46 -13.15 16.27
N ARG A 4 3.55 -14.46 16.48
CA ARG A 4 2.86 -15.48 15.68
C ARG A 4 1.34 -15.48 15.88
N GLN A 5 0.83 -15.12 17.06
CA GLN A 5 -0.60 -14.96 17.30
C GLN A 5 -1.13 -13.71 16.59
N ARG A 6 -0.39 -12.60 16.64
CA ARG A 6 -0.74 -11.34 15.96
C ARG A 6 -0.85 -11.54 14.44
N LEU A 7 0.10 -12.25 13.84
CA LEU A 7 0.03 -12.60 12.43
C LEU A 7 -1.14 -13.54 12.10
N THR A 8 -1.41 -14.57 12.92
CA THR A 8 -2.58 -15.45 12.70
C THR A 8 -3.89 -14.68 12.78
N PHE A 9 -4.00 -13.71 13.70
CA PHE A 9 -5.18 -12.86 13.80
C PHE A 9 -5.38 -11.99 12.55
N LEU A 10 -4.33 -11.36 12.04
CA LEU A 10 -4.38 -10.60 10.78
C LEU A 10 -4.80 -11.46 9.59
N LYS A 11 -4.29 -12.70 9.50
CA LYS A 11 -4.68 -13.67 8.46
C LYS A 11 -6.16 -14.04 8.54
N VAL A 12 -6.75 -14.04 9.73
CA VAL A 12 -8.20 -14.27 9.88
C VAL A 12 -8.99 -13.01 9.54
N LEU A 13 -8.52 -11.83 9.92
CA LEU A 13 -9.16 -10.58 9.49
C LEU A 13 -9.15 -10.43 7.96
N SER A 14 -8.08 -10.86 7.28
CA SER A 14 -8.08 -10.90 5.81
C SER A 14 -9.11 -11.87 5.26
N ILE A 15 -9.32 -13.04 5.90
CA ILE A 15 -10.39 -13.96 5.52
C ILE A 15 -11.78 -13.32 5.69
N VAL A 16 -11.97 -12.55 6.77
CA VAL A 16 -13.22 -11.80 7.02
C VAL A 16 -13.43 -10.75 5.93
N ALA A 17 -12.40 -9.98 5.56
CA ALA A 17 -12.48 -9.00 4.48
C ALA A 17 -12.87 -9.65 3.14
N TRP A 18 -12.38 -10.86 2.86
CA TRP A 18 -12.70 -11.62 1.64
C TRP A 18 -13.94 -12.52 1.75
N ALA A 19 -14.69 -12.50 2.86
CA ALA A 19 -15.72 -13.50 3.13
C ALA A 19 -16.91 -13.43 2.14
N ASP A 20 -17.20 -12.25 1.60
CA ASP A 20 -18.22 -12.04 0.58
C ASP A 20 -17.68 -12.10 -0.85
N GLY A 21 -16.38 -12.40 -1.01
CA GLY A 21 -15.72 -12.53 -2.30
C GLY A 21 -15.04 -11.25 -2.79
N GLU A 22 -15.20 -10.12 -2.08
CA GLU A 22 -14.60 -8.85 -2.44
C GLU A 22 -14.01 -8.16 -1.21
N ALA A 23 -12.70 -7.97 -1.14
CA ALA A 23 -12.09 -7.08 -0.15
C ALA A 23 -12.08 -5.65 -0.67
N THR A 24 -12.74 -4.74 0.05
CA THR A 24 -12.69 -3.31 -0.22
C THR A 24 -11.37 -2.71 0.26
N GLN A 25 -10.95 -1.59 -0.34
CA GLN A 25 -9.70 -0.93 0.04
C GLN A 25 -9.70 -0.48 1.51
N ALA A 26 -10.86 -0.09 2.05
CA ALA A 26 -10.98 0.33 3.45
C ALA A 26 -10.69 -0.84 4.41
N GLU A 27 -11.13 -2.05 4.07
CA GLU A 27 -10.85 -3.27 4.84
C GLU A 27 -9.37 -3.64 4.79
N LEU A 28 -8.74 -3.54 3.62
CA LEU A 28 -7.31 -3.79 3.47
C LEU A 28 -6.47 -2.77 4.25
N ASN A 29 -6.88 -1.51 4.27
CA ASN A 29 -6.20 -0.47 5.03
C ASN A 29 -6.24 -0.75 6.53
N LEU A 30 -7.38 -1.21 7.06
CA LEU A 30 -7.45 -1.61 8.46
C LEU A 30 -6.45 -2.73 8.79
N LEU A 31 -6.31 -3.73 7.90
CA LEU A 31 -5.33 -4.80 8.11
C LEU A 31 -3.91 -4.24 8.26
N LYS A 32 -3.57 -3.21 7.49
CA LYS A 32 -2.29 -2.51 7.62
C LYS A 32 -2.18 -1.75 8.95
N THR A 33 -3.25 -1.09 9.40
CA THR A 33 -3.26 -0.41 10.70
C THR A 33 -3.04 -1.41 11.84
N PHE A 34 -3.71 -2.57 11.82
CA PHE A 34 -3.45 -3.65 12.78
C PHE A 34 -2.03 -4.19 12.68
N PHE A 35 -1.51 -4.36 11.46
CA PHE A 35 -0.13 -4.81 11.23
C PHE A 35 0.90 -3.92 11.94
N GLN A 36 0.75 -2.60 11.84
CA GLN A 36 1.63 -1.64 12.53
C GLN A 36 1.48 -1.71 14.05
N LYS A 37 0.25 -1.71 14.56
CA LYS A 37 -0.01 -1.76 16.01
C LYS A 37 0.56 -3.03 16.64
N PHE A 38 0.61 -4.11 15.87
CA PHE A 38 1.21 -5.36 16.30
C PHE A 38 2.73 -5.41 16.20
N SER A 39 3.39 -4.35 15.70
CA SER A 39 4.84 -4.23 15.56
C SER A 39 5.46 -5.44 14.85
N LEU A 40 4.84 -5.85 13.75
CA LEU A 40 5.32 -6.95 12.90
C LEU A 40 6.40 -6.46 11.92
N GLU A 41 7.27 -7.36 11.44
CA GLU A 41 8.37 -7.02 10.53
C GLU A 41 7.99 -7.32 9.05
N ASP A 42 8.78 -6.81 8.11
CA ASP A 42 8.52 -6.91 6.66
C ASP A 42 8.30 -8.34 6.15
N LYS A 43 8.94 -9.33 6.77
CA LYS A 43 8.73 -10.75 6.44
C LYS A 43 7.29 -11.19 6.71
N GLU A 44 6.71 -10.75 7.83
CA GLU A 44 5.32 -11.04 8.15
C GLU A 44 4.36 -10.21 7.28
N PHE A 45 4.77 -9.02 6.84
CA PHE A 45 3.98 -8.24 5.88
C PHE A 45 3.84 -8.97 4.55
N ASN A 46 4.94 -9.53 4.04
CA ASN A 46 4.92 -10.32 2.81
C ASN A 46 4.03 -11.56 2.94
N GLU A 47 4.07 -12.24 4.08
CA GLU A 47 3.12 -13.33 4.35
C GLU A 47 1.67 -12.86 4.35
N LEU A 48 1.38 -11.70 4.94
CA LEU A 48 0.03 -11.12 4.98
C LEU A 48 -0.43 -10.63 3.61
N LYS A 49 0.48 -10.06 2.82
CA LYS A 49 0.26 -9.50 1.48
C LYS A 49 -0.37 -10.55 0.56
N THR A 50 0.10 -11.80 0.61
CA THR A 50 -0.50 -12.91 -0.14
C THR A 50 -2.00 -13.12 0.16
N PHE A 51 -2.44 -12.86 1.40
CA PHE A 51 -3.86 -12.94 1.79
C PHE A 51 -4.64 -11.66 1.51
N MET A 52 -3.97 -10.52 1.36
CA MET A 52 -4.59 -9.25 1.00
C MET A 52 -4.83 -9.13 -0.51
N GLU A 53 -3.99 -9.76 -1.33
CA GLU A 53 -4.06 -9.67 -2.79
C GLU A 53 -5.09 -10.61 -3.42
N ALA A 54 -5.45 -11.70 -2.75
CA ALA A 54 -6.37 -12.70 -3.29
C ALA A 54 -7.26 -13.35 -2.22
N PRO A 55 -8.50 -13.73 -2.57
CA PRO A 55 -9.39 -14.43 -1.67
C PRO A 55 -8.80 -15.79 -1.27
N THR A 56 -8.85 -16.08 0.03
CA THR A 56 -8.31 -17.33 0.57
C THR A 56 -9.19 -18.52 0.15
N PRO A 57 -8.62 -19.59 -0.43
CA PRO A 57 -9.37 -20.80 -0.78
C PRO A 57 -10.15 -21.37 0.42
N PRO A 58 -11.34 -21.96 0.22
CA PRO A 58 -12.17 -22.50 1.30
C PRO A 58 -11.42 -23.45 2.25
N GLU A 59 -10.57 -24.32 1.70
CA GLU A 59 -9.77 -25.28 2.48
C GLU A 59 -8.78 -24.60 3.43
N MET A 60 -8.16 -23.51 2.97
CA MET A 60 -7.21 -22.73 3.76
C MET A 60 -7.93 -21.82 4.76
N ARG A 61 -9.15 -21.34 4.45
CA ARG A 61 -10.00 -20.60 5.38
C ARG A 61 -10.33 -21.44 6.60
N ASP A 62 -10.84 -22.66 6.39
CA ASP A 62 -11.20 -23.57 7.48
C ASP A 62 -10.00 -23.95 8.34
N ALA A 63 -8.83 -24.12 7.72
CA ALA A 63 -7.59 -24.40 8.43
C ALA A 63 -7.15 -23.23 9.33
N LEU A 64 -7.20 -21.99 8.81
CA LEU A 64 -6.81 -20.79 9.55
C LEU A 64 -7.79 -20.45 10.67
N VAL A 65 -9.10 -20.63 10.45
CA VAL A 65 -10.11 -20.45 11.51
C VAL A 65 -9.89 -21.46 12.62
N LYS A 66 -9.67 -22.75 12.30
CA LYS A 66 -9.34 -23.77 13.30
C LYS A 66 -8.03 -23.47 14.03
N GLU A 67 -7.03 -22.95 13.32
CA GLU A 67 -5.76 -22.54 13.92
C GLU A 67 -5.94 -21.39 14.90
N LEU A 68 -6.78 -20.40 14.56
CA LEU A 68 -7.14 -19.29 15.43
C LEU A 68 -7.91 -19.78 16.67
N THR A 69 -8.97 -20.57 16.51
CA THR A 69 -9.73 -21.12 17.65
C THR A 69 -8.85 -21.93 18.60
N ARG A 70 -7.87 -22.67 18.06
CA ARG A 70 -6.91 -23.42 18.86
C ARG A 70 -5.92 -22.50 19.60
N LYS A 71 -5.38 -21.49 18.92
CA LYS A 71 -4.37 -20.56 19.47
C LYS A 71 -4.93 -19.49 20.40
N PHE A 72 -6.22 -19.18 20.29
CA PHE A 72 -6.95 -18.18 21.09
C PHE A 72 -8.03 -18.87 21.96
N SER A 73 -7.70 -20.05 22.48
CA SER A 73 -8.57 -20.84 23.33
C SER A 73 -8.59 -20.39 24.79
N SER A 74 -7.64 -19.55 25.22
CA SER A 74 -7.61 -18.99 26.57
C SER A 74 -8.46 -17.72 26.68
N GLN A 75 -9.07 -17.49 27.85
CA GLN A 75 -9.86 -16.27 28.11
C GLN A 75 -8.99 -15.01 28.01
N GLU A 76 -7.72 -15.10 28.42
CA GLU A 76 -6.75 -14.00 28.39
C GLU A 76 -6.42 -13.58 26.94
N ASP A 77 -6.19 -14.53 26.03
CA ASP A 77 -5.92 -14.23 24.62
C ASP A 77 -7.15 -13.58 23.93
N ARG A 78 -8.37 -13.97 24.34
CA ARG A 78 -9.62 -13.40 23.80
C ARG A 78 -9.85 -11.97 24.29
N GLU A 79 -9.60 -11.73 25.58
CA GLU A 79 -9.70 -10.39 26.17
C GLU A 79 -8.65 -9.44 25.55
N GLU A 80 -7.44 -9.93 25.27
CA GLU A 80 -6.39 -9.14 24.61
C GLU A 80 -6.74 -8.76 23.16
N LEU A 81 -7.34 -9.68 22.39
CA LEU A 81 -7.85 -9.38 21.04
C LEU A 81 -8.95 -8.32 21.06
N LEU A 82 -9.89 -8.45 21.98
CA LEU A 82 -11.00 -7.51 22.12
C LEU A 82 -10.52 -6.13 22.57
N ALA A 83 -9.53 -6.08 23.46
CA ALA A 83 -8.88 -4.82 23.84
C ALA A 83 -8.20 -4.15 22.63
N ALA A 84 -7.49 -4.92 21.80
CA ALA A 84 -6.82 -4.38 20.60
C ALA A 84 -7.81 -3.81 19.57
N LEU A 85 -8.94 -4.50 19.34
CA LEU A 85 -10.03 -4.04 18.47
C LEU A 85 -10.70 -2.77 19.02
N LYS A 86 -10.99 -2.75 20.34
CA LYS A 86 -11.67 -1.62 20.99
C LYS A 86 -10.82 -0.35 20.98
N GLU A 87 -9.54 -0.45 21.33
CA GLU A 87 -8.62 0.68 21.30
C GLU A 87 -8.45 1.25 19.88
N MET A 88 -8.70 0.47 18.83
CA MET A 88 -8.68 0.96 17.45
C MET A 88 -9.98 1.66 17.04
N ALA A 89 -11.15 1.14 17.44
CA ALA A 89 -12.41 1.86 17.28
C ALA A 89 -12.39 3.21 18.01
N GLU A 90 -11.76 3.26 19.19
CA GLU A 90 -11.62 4.49 19.98
C GLU A 90 -10.56 5.46 19.43
N ALA A 91 -9.69 5.05 18.50
CA ALA A 91 -8.58 5.86 18.01
C ALA A 91 -9.03 7.06 17.15
N ASP A 92 -10.20 6.98 16.51
CA ASP A 92 -10.77 8.06 15.68
C ASP A 92 -11.67 9.02 16.48
N GLY A 93 -11.71 8.86 17.81
CA GLY A 93 -12.20 9.86 18.76
C GLY A 93 -13.67 9.75 19.18
N VAL A 94 -14.50 8.95 18.51
CA VAL A 94 -15.85 8.56 18.98
C VAL A 94 -16.24 7.19 18.42
N VAL A 95 -16.49 6.22 19.31
CA VAL A 95 -17.09 4.94 18.91
C VAL A 95 -18.55 5.19 18.52
N ASP A 96 -18.86 5.08 17.23
CA ASP A 96 -20.23 5.22 16.75
C ASP A 96 -21.08 3.96 17.10
N GLU A 97 -22.40 4.04 16.91
CA GLU A 97 -23.30 2.90 17.20
C GLU A 97 -23.01 1.66 16.33
N ALA A 98 -22.47 1.84 15.12
CA ALA A 98 -22.07 0.75 14.25
C ALA A 98 -20.78 0.09 14.74
N GLU A 99 -19.84 0.88 15.30
CA GLU A 99 -18.61 0.41 15.91
C GLU A 99 -18.84 -0.46 17.15
N ALA A 100 -19.73 -0.03 18.04
CA ALA A 100 -20.12 -0.81 19.21
C ALA A 100 -20.79 -2.14 18.82
N SER A 101 -21.63 -2.13 17.77
CA SER A 101 -22.33 -3.32 17.27
C SER A 101 -21.39 -4.36 16.64
N LEU A 102 -20.39 -3.91 15.89
CA LEU A 102 -19.36 -4.77 15.31
C LEU A 102 -18.53 -5.45 16.41
N LEU A 103 -18.08 -4.69 17.42
CA LEU A 103 -17.28 -5.22 18.53
C LEU A 103 -18.03 -6.30 19.32
N GLU A 104 -19.31 -6.08 19.61
CA GLU A 104 -20.14 -7.08 20.30
C GLU A 104 -20.38 -8.34 19.44
N SER A 105 -20.49 -8.19 18.12
CA SER A 105 -20.63 -9.33 17.20
C SER A 105 -19.35 -10.17 17.10
N ILE A 106 -18.18 -9.51 17.00
CA ILE A 106 -16.87 -10.18 17.02
C ILE A 106 -16.65 -10.86 18.38
N ARG A 107 -17.02 -10.21 19.48
CA ARG A 107 -16.97 -10.79 20.82
C ARG A 107 -17.77 -12.07 20.96
N ALA A 108 -19.04 -12.06 20.52
CA ALA A 108 -19.91 -13.23 20.58
C ALA A 108 -19.35 -14.43 19.79
N GLN A 109 -18.61 -14.17 18.72
CA GLN A 109 -17.93 -15.16 17.90
C GLN A 109 -16.69 -15.75 18.55
N VAL A 110 -15.81 -14.88 19.05
CA VAL A 110 -14.57 -15.26 19.73
C VAL A 110 -14.87 -16.06 21.01
N GLU A 111 -16.01 -15.80 21.66
CA GLU A 111 -16.48 -16.56 22.82
C GLU A 111 -17.00 -17.98 22.47
N GLY A 112 -17.15 -18.33 21.18
CA GLY A 112 -17.32 -19.72 20.72
C GLY A 112 -18.76 -20.18 20.49
N LYS A 113 -19.67 -19.29 20.09
CA LYS A 113 -21.09 -19.67 19.85
C LYS A 113 -21.46 -20.00 18.40
N SER A 114 -20.58 -19.83 17.42
CA SER A 114 -20.89 -20.18 16.02
C SER A 114 -19.64 -20.33 15.15
N GLU A 115 -19.47 -21.52 14.56
CA GLU A 115 -18.42 -21.84 13.57
C GLU A 115 -19.01 -21.97 12.15
N SER A 116 -19.95 -21.09 11.75
CA SER A 116 -20.59 -21.21 10.41
C SER A 116 -20.02 -20.23 9.38
N PRO A 117 -19.85 -20.64 8.11
CA PRO A 117 -19.43 -19.75 7.01
C PRO A 117 -20.36 -18.55 6.78
N GLU A 118 -21.64 -18.68 7.16
CA GLU A 118 -22.62 -17.58 7.07
C GLU A 118 -22.29 -16.45 8.05
N THR A 119 -21.71 -16.78 9.20
CA THR A 119 -21.37 -15.78 10.20
C THR A 119 -20.18 -14.92 9.81
N LEU A 120 -19.19 -15.49 9.11
CA LEU A 120 -18.06 -14.70 8.55
C LEU A 120 -18.55 -13.66 7.53
N LYS A 121 -19.58 -13.98 6.75
CA LYS A 121 -20.22 -13.03 5.84
C LYS A 121 -20.98 -11.93 6.57
N THR A 122 -21.66 -12.25 7.66
CA THR A 122 -22.32 -11.24 8.50
C THR A 122 -21.32 -10.27 9.10
N ILE A 123 -20.20 -10.79 9.62
CA ILE A 123 -19.12 -9.95 10.18
C ILE A 123 -18.49 -9.11 9.08
N SER A 124 -18.18 -9.69 7.92
CA SER A 124 -17.65 -8.96 6.76
C SER A 124 -18.57 -7.79 6.37
N SER A 125 -19.87 -8.03 6.25
CA SER A 125 -20.84 -6.96 5.95
C SER A 125 -20.84 -5.84 7.01
N MET A 126 -20.84 -6.21 8.30
CA MET A 126 -20.77 -5.23 9.40
C MET A 126 -19.44 -4.49 9.44
N PHE A 127 -18.35 -5.17 9.10
CA PHE A 127 -16.99 -4.65 9.02
C PHE A 127 -16.88 -3.64 7.87
N LYS A 128 -17.44 -3.92 6.69
CA LYS A 128 -17.59 -2.93 5.61
C LYS A 128 -18.37 -1.70 6.04
N GLN A 129 -19.46 -1.91 6.79
CA GLN A 129 -20.32 -0.82 7.26
C GLN A 129 -19.63 0.06 8.31
N PHE A 130 -18.88 -0.57 9.23
CA PHE A 130 -17.97 0.07 10.17
C PHE A 130 -16.97 0.96 9.44
N PHE A 131 -16.30 0.45 8.40
CA PHE A 131 -15.31 1.24 7.66
C PHE A 131 -15.89 2.34 6.79
N ALA A 132 -17.07 2.12 6.22
CA ALA A 132 -17.78 3.16 5.49
C ALA A 132 -18.18 4.32 6.42
N ALA A 133 -18.47 4.04 7.70
CA ALA A 133 -18.78 5.04 8.71
C ALA A 133 -17.52 5.72 9.29
N ALA A 134 -16.45 4.94 9.53
CA ALA A 134 -15.11 5.42 9.91
C ALA A 134 -14.33 6.10 8.76
N GLY A 135 -14.94 6.26 7.57
CA GLY A 135 -14.35 6.82 6.36
C GLY A 135 -14.06 8.33 6.40
N GLY A 136 -13.87 8.91 7.58
CA GLY A 136 -13.51 10.31 7.78
C GLY A 136 -12.03 10.62 7.50
N ASP A 137 -11.12 9.64 7.63
CA ASP A 137 -9.67 9.94 7.62
C ASP A 137 -8.76 8.88 6.96
N SER A 138 -9.28 7.92 6.20
CA SER A 138 -8.46 6.86 5.57
C SER A 138 -7.33 7.40 4.67
N GLY A 139 -7.45 8.63 4.16
CA GLY A 139 -6.37 9.30 3.41
C GLY A 139 -5.17 9.73 4.28
N ARG A 140 -5.37 10.10 5.56
CA ARG A 140 -4.27 10.45 6.46
C ARG A 140 -3.54 9.22 7.00
N ASP A 141 -4.24 8.12 7.19
CA ASP A 141 -3.62 6.84 7.61
C ASP A 141 -2.76 6.24 6.49
N LEU A 142 -3.21 6.36 5.23
CA LEU A 142 -2.43 5.99 4.04
C LEU A 142 -1.16 6.86 3.92
N GLU A 143 -1.25 8.18 4.09
CA GLU A 143 -0.06 9.04 4.15
C GLU A 143 0.93 8.56 5.21
N GLN A 144 0.45 8.14 6.38
CA GLN A 144 1.35 7.75 7.45
C GLN A 144 2.07 6.43 7.20
N TYR A 145 1.49 5.45 6.48
CA TYR A 145 2.10 4.12 6.34
C TYR A 145 3.33 4.15 5.42
N PHE A 146 3.18 4.59 4.17
CA PHE A 146 4.26 4.65 3.19
C PHE A 146 5.33 5.64 3.65
N LYS A 147 4.91 6.80 4.16
CA LYS A 147 5.81 7.83 4.68
C LYS A 147 6.64 7.31 5.85
N ARG A 148 6.07 6.54 6.80
CA ARG A 148 6.83 5.92 7.90
C ARG A 148 7.82 4.86 7.43
N GLN A 149 7.42 3.98 6.52
CA GLN A 149 8.30 2.96 5.94
C GLN A 149 9.48 3.60 5.20
N LEU A 150 9.18 4.63 4.41
CA LEU A 150 10.15 5.44 3.72
C LEU A 150 11.11 6.15 4.70
N TYR A 151 10.59 6.76 5.78
CA TYR A 151 11.43 7.39 6.80
C TYR A 151 12.38 6.40 7.46
N GLN A 152 11.91 5.21 7.84
CA GLN A 152 12.77 4.20 8.47
C GLN A 152 13.90 3.76 7.54
N LYS A 153 13.60 3.45 6.27
CA LYS A 153 14.62 3.07 5.28
C LYS A 153 15.61 4.20 5.03
N LEU A 154 15.13 5.44 4.93
CA LEU A 154 16.00 6.60 4.72
C LEU A 154 16.87 6.89 5.94
N GLU A 155 16.33 6.88 7.16
CA GLU A 155 17.07 7.11 8.41
C GLU A 155 18.23 6.10 8.58
N LEU A 156 17.97 4.83 8.27
CA LEU A 156 19.00 3.79 8.25
C LEU A 156 20.12 4.10 7.24
N LYS A 157 19.79 4.51 6.02
CA LYS A 157 20.79 4.85 4.98
C LYS A 157 21.51 6.17 5.22
N MET A 158 20.90 7.07 5.97
CA MET A 158 21.45 8.36 6.37
C MET A 158 22.40 8.25 7.56
N THR A 159 22.33 7.15 8.32
CA THR A 159 23.23 6.88 9.44
C THR A 159 24.68 6.81 8.95
N GLY A 160 25.44 7.89 9.16
CA GLY A 160 26.83 8.04 8.71
C GLY A 160 27.04 8.93 7.48
N ARG A 161 25.98 9.48 6.88
CA ARG A 161 26.05 10.48 5.79
C ARG A 161 25.66 11.87 6.32
N ASN A 162 26.38 12.92 5.94
CA ASN A 162 26.16 14.28 6.44
C ASN A 162 25.09 15.02 5.60
N VAL A 163 23.93 14.40 5.43
CA VAL A 163 22.80 14.93 4.64
C VAL A 163 21.68 15.27 5.62
N VAL A 164 21.07 16.44 5.48
CA VAL A 164 19.94 16.89 6.32
C VAL A 164 18.75 17.09 5.40
N ILE A 165 17.79 16.18 5.45
CA ILE A 165 16.57 16.26 4.65
C ILE A 165 15.49 16.98 5.46
N ASP A 166 14.86 18.00 4.88
CA ASP A 166 13.67 18.61 5.47
C ASP A 166 12.44 17.74 5.20
N TRP A 167 12.14 16.89 6.17
CA TRP A 167 11.05 15.93 6.11
C TRP A 167 9.64 16.55 6.12
N LYS A 168 9.53 17.85 6.37
CA LYS A 168 8.28 18.61 6.24
C LYS A 168 8.04 19.09 4.81
N ASP A 169 9.03 18.95 3.93
CA ASP A 169 8.88 19.30 2.53
C ASP A 169 8.06 18.23 1.79
N GLU A 170 6.82 18.56 1.46
CA GLU A 170 5.93 17.71 0.68
C GLU A 170 6.52 17.37 -0.70
N ARG A 171 7.43 18.20 -1.23
CA ARG A 171 8.13 17.91 -2.48
C ARG A 171 9.00 16.66 -2.32
N PHE A 172 9.72 16.52 -1.20
CA PHE A 172 10.53 15.34 -0.91
C PHE A 172 9.70 14.06 -0.91
N TYR A 173 8.56 14.12 -0.23
CA TYR A 173 7.64 12.99 -0.15
C TYR A 173 7.05 12.64 -1.53
N LEU A 174 6.64 13.65 -2.30
CA LEU A 174 6.14 13.46 -3.66
C LEU A 174 7.18 12.79 -4.55
N VAL A 175 8.45 13.21 -4.50
CA VAL A 175 9.51 12.58 -5.30
C VAL A 175 9.64 11.09 -4.95
N CYS A 176 9.48 10.70 -3.69
CA CYS A 176 9.53 9.28 -3.27
C CYS A 176 8.37 8.45 -3.80
N LEU A 177 7.16 9.01 -3.76
CA LEU A 177 5.99 8.39 -4.36
C LEU A 177 6.18 8.19 -5.87
N LEU A 178 6.66 9.23 -6.57
CA LEU A 178 6.88 9.18 -8.02
C LEU A 178 7.99 8.22 -8.40
N GLY A 179 9.08 8.21 -7.65
CA GLY A 179 10.17 7.27 -7.85
C GLY A 179 9.72 5.82 -7.73
N ALA A 180 8.90 5.51 -6.71
CA ALA A 180 8.33 4.18 -6.55
C ALA A 180 7.47 3.76 -7.76
N LEU A 181 6.60 4.66 -8.25
CA LEU A 181 5.77 4.38 -9.43
C LEU A 181 6.59 4.21 -10.71
N ILE A 182 7.59 5.06 -10.94
CA ILE A 182 8.48 4.97 -12.09
C ILE A 182 9.27 3.66 -12.05
N ALA A 183 9.81 3.32 -10.88
CA ALA A 183 10.57 2.09 -10.75
C ALA A 183 9.67 0.85 -10.88
N SER A 184 8.40 0.91 -10.48
CA SER A 184 7.42 -0.15 -10.80
C SER A 184 7.23 -0.33 -12.31
N ALA A 185 7.15 0.78 -13.06
CA ALA A 185 6.99 0.76 -14.52
C ALA A 185 8.23 0.22 -15.24
N ALA A 186 9.42 0.56 -14.74
CA ALA A 186 10.69 0.13 -15.31
C ALA A 186 11.09 -1.30 -14.89
N HIS A 187 10.65 -1.77 -13.71
CA HIS A 187 11.05 -3.08 -13.19
C HIS A 187 10.22 -4.25 -13.71
N VAL A 188 9.34 -4.05 -14.70
CA VAL A 188 8.42 -5.10 -15.18
C VAL A 188 9.18 -6.27 -15.82
N ASP A 189 10.37 -6.04 -16.38
CA ASP A 189 11.25 -7.07 -16.95
C ASP A 189 12.26 -7.66 -15.94
N GLY A 190 12.29 -7.13 -14.71
CA GLY A 190 13.22 -7.53 -13.64
C GLY A 190 14.49 -6.69 -13.52
N SER A 191 14.68 -5.59 -14.26
CA SER A 191 15.82 -4.69 -14.07
C SER A 191 15.50 -3.22 -14.32
N PHE A 192 15.66 -2.38 -13.29
CA PHE A 192 15.74 -0.93 -13.46
C PHE A 192 17.17 -0.56 -13.88
N ASP A 193 17.37 -0.25 -15.15
CA ASP A 193 18.70 -0.17 -15.76
C ASP A 193 19.41 1.18 -15.49
N ASP A 194 20.69 1.26 -15.89
CA ASP A 194 21.49 2.48 -15.68
C ASP A 194 21.05 3.66 -16.58
N SER A 195 20.45 3.39 -17.74
CA SER A 195 19.90 4.40 -18.67
C SER A 195 18.72 5.11 -18.03
N GLU A 196 17.76 4.33 -17.53
CA GLU A 196 16.54 4.78 -16.90
C GLU A 196 16.84 5.50 -15.60
N LYS A 197 17.75 4.96 -14.77
CA LYS A 197 18.24 5.63 -13.55
C LYS A 197 18.84 7.00 -13.86
N LYS A 198 19.57 7.12 -14.96
CA LYS A 198 20.18 8.38 -15.37
C LYS A 198 19.12 9.39 -15.82
N VAL A 199 18.11 8.96 -16.58
CA VAL A 199 16.99 9.83 -16.98
C VAL A 199 16.17 10.26 -15.76
N LEU A 200 15.85 9.32 -14.86
CA LEU A 200 15.17 9.63 -13.60
C LEU A 200 15.95 10.65 -12.76
N ARG A 201 17.28 10.49 -12.68
CA ARG A 201 18.17 11.43 -12.02
C ARG A 201 18.07 12.83 -12.65
N SER A 202 18.11 12.94 -13.98
CA SER A 202 17.96 14.24 -14.65
C SER A 202 16.59 14.86 -14.40
N LEU A 203 15.51 14.08 -14.43
CA LEU A 203 14.16 14.55 -14.20
C LEU A 203 13.99 15.15 -12.80
N PHE A 204 14.48 14.47 -11.77
CA PHE A 204 14.41 14.96 -10.39
C PHE A 204 15.34 16.16 -10.13
N LYS A 205 16.48 16.23 -10.82
CA LYS A 205 17.35 17.42 -10.74
C LYS A 205 16.71 18.64 -11.41
N GLU A 206 16.18 18.48 -12.62
CA GLU A 206 15.69 19.59 -13.44
C GLU A 206 14.29 20.06 -13.05
N LYS A 207 13.35 19.13 -12.83
CA LYS A 207 11.95 19.47 -12.57
C LYS A 207 11.66 19.74 -11.10
N LEU A 208 12.50 19.22 -10.19
CA LEU A 208 12.22 19.20 -8.75
C LEU A 208 13.33 19.83 -7.89
N SER A 209 14.44 20.29 -8.48
CA SER A 209 15.50 21.09 -7.83
C SER A 209 16.21 20.41 -6.64
N PHE A 210 16.44 19.10 -6.70
CA PHE A 210 17.12 18.33 -5.64
C PHE A 210 18.66 18.47 -5.68
N ALA A 211 19.30 18.41 -4.51
CA ALA A 211 20.77 18.37 -4.41
C ALA A 211 21.31 16.96 -4.75
N GLU A 212 22.53 16.87 -5.31
CA GLU A 212 23.10 15.58 -5.76
C GLU A 212 23.22 14.53 -4.65
N GLY A 213 23.61 14.94 -3.43
CA GLY A 213 23.76 14.01 -2.30
C GLY A 213 22.45 13.44 -1.77
N GLU A 214 21.33 14.15 -1.95
CA GLU A 214 19.99 13.69 -1.56
C GLU A 214 19.45 12.68 -2.59
N LEU A 215 19.77 12.91 -3.87
CA LEU A 215 19.30 12.13 -5.00
C LEU A 215 19.90 10.72 -5.06
N ASP A 216 21.16 10.55 -4.64
CA ASP A 216 21.79 9.23 -4.55
C ASP A 216 21.08 8.31 -3.54
N ILE A 217 20.85 8.83 -2.33
CA ILE A 217 20.18 8.09 -1.24
C ILE A 217 18.74 7.75 -1.65
N PHE A 218 18.11 8.69 -2.33
CA PHE A 218 16.78 8.54 -2.85
C PHE A 218 16.68 7.41 -3.88
N LEU A 219 17.55 7.41 -4.90
CA LEU A 219 17.54 6.39 -5.95
C LEU A 219 17.80 5.00 -5.37
N ASP A 220 18.67 4.90 -4.37
CA ASP A 220 18.91 3.66 -3.62
C ASP A 220 17.66 3.16 -2.89
N VAL A 221 16.80 4.05 -2.37
CA VAL A 221 15.54 3.66 -1.72
C VAL A 221 14.49 3.28 -2.73
N VAL A 222 14.39 4.01 -3.85
CA VAL A 222 13.47 3.68 -4.94
C VAL A 222 13.78 2.32 -5.55
N ASP A 223 15.05 2.02 -5.79
CA ASP A 223 15.50 0.72 -6.32
C ASP A 223 15.16 -0.43 -5.35
N GLU A 224 15.27 -0.21 -4.04
CA GLU A 224 14.82 -1.19 -3.03
C GLU A 224 13.30 -1.33 -2.99
N GLN A 225 12.53 -0.24 -3.09
CA GLN A 225 11.07 -0.30 -3.13
C GLN A 225 10.57 -1.04 -4.38
N ALA A 226 11.26 -0.90 -5.51
CA ALA A 226 10.96 -1.66 -6.71
C ALA A 226 11.19 -3.17 -6.51
N LYS A 227 12.28 -3.54 -5.82
CA LYS A 227 12.66 -4.95 -5.56
C LYS A 227 11.81 -5.62 -4.49
N ASP A 228 11.63 -4.95 -3.35
CA ASP A 228 10.87 -5.47 -2.21
C ASP A 228 9.35 -5.36 -2.44
N GLY A 229 8.97 -4.52 -3.40
CA GLY A 229 7.60 -4.11 -3.65
C GLY A 229 7.12 -3.06 -2.65
N PHE A 230 6.21 -2.21 -3.10
CA PHE A 230 5.50 -1.24 -2.27
C PHE A 230 3.99 -1.44 -2.42
N ASP A 231 3.21 -0.76 -1.57
CA ASP A 231 1.77 -0.74 -1.74
C ASP A 231 1.37 0.25 -2.84
N PHE A 232 1.10 -0.30 -4.02
CA PHE A 232 0.76 0.46 -5.20
C PHE A 232 -0.43 1.42 -5.00
N TYR A 233 -1.50 0.95 -4.37
CA TYR A 233 -2.73 1.73 -4.25
C TYR A 233 -2.55 2.90 -3.28
N GLU A 234 -1.85 2.65 -2.17
CA GLU A 234 -1.50 3.68 -1.22
C GLU A 234 -0.66 4.79 -1.85
N VAL A 235 0.39 4.43 -2.59
CA VAL A 235 1.24 5.39 -3.29
C VAL A 235 0.43 6.21 -4.29
N VAL A 236 -0.41 5.57 -5.10
CA VAL A 236 -1.22 6.28 -6.10
C VAL A 236 -2.28 7.19 -5.45
N THR A 237 -2.91 6.76 -4.36
CA THR A 237 -3.86 7.60 -3.61
C THR A 237 -3.17 8.85 -3.07
N GLU A 238 -1.97 8.71 -2.53
CA GLU A 238 -1.19 9.84 -2.02
C GLU A 238 -0.74 10.79 -3.14
N VAL A 239 -0.30 10.26 -4.28
CA VAL A 239 0.00 11.08 -5.46
C VAL A 239 -1.24 11.87 -5.89
N ASN A 240 -2.40 11.21 -6.00
CA ASN A 240 -3.65 11.86 -6.39
C ASN A 240 -4.07 12.98 -5.44
N ARG A 241 -3.76 12.87 -4.15
CA ARG A 241 -4.02 13.90 -3.14
C ARG A 241 -3.07 15.09 -3.27
N LEU A 242 -1.79 14.84 -3.56
CA LEU A 242 -0.74 15.86 -3.59
C LEU A 242 -0.68 16.65 -4.91
N VAL A 243 -1.16 16.06 -6.02
CA VAL A 243 -0.97 16.66 -7.35
C VAL A 243 -2.29 16.93 -8.08
N SER A 244 -2.32 18.05 -8.80
CA SER A 244 -3.45 18.44 -9.64
C SER A 244 -3.56 17.56 -10.89
N MET A 245 -4.72 17.53 -11.56
CA MET A 245 -4.89 16.74 -12.79
C MET A 245 -3.87 17.11 -13.88
N ASP A 246 -3.59 18.40 -14.06
CA ASP A 246 -2.59 18.88 -15.03
C ASP A 246 -1.19 18.35 -14.69
N ASP A 247 -0.88 18.24 -13.40
CA ASP A 247 0.40 17.67 -12.96
C ASP A 247 0.44 16.15 -13.20
N ARG A 248 -0.69 15.43 -13.08
CA ARG A 248 -0.75 13.98 -13.41
C ARG A 248 -0.40 13.72 -14.87
N ILE A 249 -0.83 14.58 -15.79
CA ILE A 249 -0.45 14.48 -17.21
C ILE A 249 1.06 14.73 -17.39
N LYS A 250 1.62 15.73 -16.71
CA LYS A 250 3.09 15.97 -16.74
C LYS A 250 3.88 14.81 -16.14
N LEU A 251 3.35 14.15 -15.11
CA LEU A 251 3.96 12.98 -14.49
C LEU A 251 3.90 11.77 -15.43
N MET A 252 2.80 11.59 -16.15
CA MET A 252 2.71 10.59 -17.21
C MET A 252 3.78 10.79 -18.29
N ASP A 253 4.02 12.03 -18.71
CA ASP A 253 5.12 12.34 -19.64
C ASP A 253 6.48 11.90 -19.07
N CYS A 254 6.70 12.07 -17.75
CA CYS A 254 7.93 11.60 -17.10
C CYS A 254 8.03 10.07 -17.07
N PHE A 255 6.91 9.35 -16.89
CA PHE A 255 6.91 7.88 -16.93
C PHE A 255 7.34 7.34 -18.29
N PHE A 256 6.81 7.91 -19.37
CA PHE A 256 7.22 7.54 -20.73
C PHE A 256 8.66 7.97 -21.05
N GLU A 257 9.13 9.10 -20.53
CA GLU A 257 10.50 9.56 -20.74
C GLU A 257 11.53 8.63 -20.09
N VAL A 258 11.23 8.07 -18.92
CA VAL A 258 12.09 7.06 -18.28
C VAL A 258 12.00 5.72 -19.01
N ALA A 259 10.80 5.23 -19.28
CA ALA A 259 10.60 3.93 -19.93
C ALA A 259 11.10 3.87 -21.38
N CYS A 260 11.43 5.01 -22.01
CA CYS A 260 12.05 5.04 -23.32
C CYS A 260 13.52 5.46 -23.31
N ALA A 261 14.18 5.39 -22.14
CA ALA A 261 15.54 5.87 -21.97
C ALA A 261 16.58 5.06 -22.75
N ASP A 262 16.30 3.79 -23.00
CA ASP A 262 17.13 2.86 -23.78
C ASP A 262 16.89 2.95 -25.30
N GLY A 263 15.90 3.74 -25.72
CA GLY A 263 15.51 3.93 -27.12
C GLY A 263 14.44 2.95 -27.61
N GLU A 264 13.90 2.10 -26.75
CA GLU A 264 12.73 1.27 -27.05
C GLU A 264 11.57 1.65 -26.12
N LEU A 265 10.41 1.03 -26.31
CA LEU A 265 9.29 1.15 -25.36
C LEU A 265 8.54 -0.16 -25.42
N ALA A 266 8.80 -1.02 -24.45
CA ALA A 266 8.26 -2.36 -24.41
C ALA A 266 6.73 -2.34 -24.18
N HIS A 267 6.08 -3.43 -24.59
CA HIS A 267 4.64 -3.57 -24.38
C HIS A 267 4.30 -3.62 -22.89
N GLU A 268 5.12 -4.30 -22.11
CA GLU A 268 4.93 -4.52 -20.67
C GLU A 268 5.05 -3.22 -19.88
N GLU A 269 6.08 -2.42 -20.13
CA GLU A 269 6.23 -1.07 -19.57
C GLU A 269 5.03 -0.18 -19.94
N THR A 270 4.58 -0.24 -21.20
CA THR A 270 3.42 0.53 -21.65
C THR A 270 2.15 0.15 -20.87
N GLU A 271 1.94 -1.13 -20.59
CA GLU A 271 0.78 -1.60 -19.84
C GLU A 271 0.89 -1.28 -18.34
N GLU A 272 2.09 -1.25 -17.77
CA GLU A 272 2.28 -0.80 -16.39
C GLU A 272 2.10 0.72 -16.26
N ILE A 273 2.61 1.53 -17.20
CA ILE A 273 2.32 2.97 -17.26
C ILE A 273 0.82 3.19 -17.44
N ARG A 274 0.12 2.37 -18.25
CA ARG A 274 -1.34 2.43 -18.36
C ARG A 274 -2.03 2.13 -17.02
N ARG A 275 -1.57 1.12 -16.29
CA ARG A 275 -2.09 0.76 -14.97
C ARG A 275 -1.93 1.92 -13.99
N ILE A 276 -0.73 2.50 -13.92
CA ILE A 276 -0.41 3.65 -13.06
C ILE A 276 -1.29 4.85 -13.41
N THR A 277 -1.32 5.25 -14.67
CA THR A 277 -2.04 6.45 -15.12
C THR A 277 -3.56 6.32 -14.95
N LYS A 278 -4.11 5.11 -15.16
CA LYS A 278 -5.51 4.81 -14.85
C LYS A 278 -5.80 4.97 -13.36
N ALA A 279 -4.93 4.47 -12.48
CA ALA A 279 -5.09 4.61 -11.03
C ALA A 279 -4.90 6.07 -10.59
N MET A 280 -4.07 6.85 -11.30
CA MET A 280 -3.95 8.31 -11.13
C MET A 280 -5.14 9.10 -11.71
N LEU A 281 -6.16 8.43 -12.23
CA LEU A 281 -7.35 9.04 -12.83
C LEU A 281 -7.04 9.92 -14.05
N VAL A 282 -5.93 9.64 -14.76
CA VAL A 282 -5.62 10.30 -16.02
C VAL A 282 -6.62 9.85 -17.09
N PRO A 283 -7.23 10.77 -17.86
CA PRO A 283 -8.15 10.38 -18.92
C PRO A 283 -7.47 9.51 -19.97
N HIS A 284 -8.19 8.51 -20.47
CA HIS A 284 -7.65 7.56 -21.45
C HIS A 284 -7.22 8.24 -22.77
N ALA A 285 -7.85 9.36 -23.14
CA ALA A 285 -7.48 10.12 -24.32
C ALA A 285 -6.08 10.71 -24.21
N ASP A 286 -5.76 11.33 -23.07
CA ASP A 286 -4.44 11.90 -22.80
C ASP A 286 -3.36 10.80 -22.80
N PHE A 287 -3.66 9.63 -22.24
CA PHE A 287 -2.74 8.48 -22.29
C PHE A 287 -2.39 8.08 -23.73
N ILE A 288 -3.39 7.98 -24.61
CA ILE A 288 -3.14 7.65 -26.03
C ILE A 288 -2.29 8.74 -26.69
N GLU A 289 -2.60 10.01 -26.45
CA GLU A 289 -1.88 11.14 -27.04
C GLU A 289 -0.40 11.12 -26.64
N THR A 290 -0.11 11.02 -25.34
CA THR A 290 1.26 10.96 -24.84
C THR A 290 1.99 9.72 -25.35
N LYS A 291 1.35 8.54 -25.38
CA LYS A 291 1.95 7.33 -25.96
C LYS A 291 2.35 7.56 -27.41
N MET A 292 1.47 8.16 -28.22
CA MET A 292 1.75 8.42 -29.64
C MET A 292 2.86 9.45 -29.84
N LYS A 293 2.94 10.47 -28.97
CA LYS A 293 4.03 11.45 -28.95
C LYS A 293 5.38 10.77 -28.75
N PHE A 294 5.52 9.89 -27.75
CA PHE A 294 6.78 9.18 -27.49
C PHE A 294 7.12 8.15 -28.57
N LEU A 295 6.14 7.39 -29.07
CA LEU A 295 6.36 6.48 -30.20
C LEU A 295 6.80 7.19 -31.48
N THR A 296 6.36 8.43 -31.70
CA THR A 296 6.81 9.23 -32.85
C THR A 296 8.25 9.67 -32.64
N ARG A 297 8.59 10.16 -31.44
CA ARG A 297 9.97 10.55 -31.07
C ARG A 297 10.97 9.41 -31.26
N LEU A 298 10.61 8.19 -30.88
CA LEU A 298 11.46 7.00 -31.06
C LEU A 298 11.69 6.64 -32.53
N ARG A 299 10.77 6.98 -33.44
CA ARG A 299 10.92 6.73 -34.89
C ARG A 299 11.79 7.76 -35.59
N GLU A 300 11.97 8.93 -34.98
CA GLU A 300 12.73 10.05 -35.54
C GLU A 300 14.21 10.07 -35.08
N GLN A 301 14.58 9.22 -34.13
CA GLN A 301 15.94 8.99 -33.64
C GLN A 301 16.65 7.88 -34.43
#